data_AF-A0A3P3Q8S2-F1
#
_entry.id   AF-A0A3P3Q8S2-F1
#
_cell.length_a   1.000
_cell.length_b   1.000
_cell.length_c   1.000
_cell.angle_alpha   90.00
_cell.angle_beta   90.00
_cell.angle_gamma   90.00
#
_symmetry.space_group_name_H-M   'P 1'
#
loop_
_entity.id
_entity.type
_entity.pdbx_description
1 polymer ?
#
loop_
_entity_poly.entity_id
_entity_poly.type
_entity_poly.pdbx_seq_one_letter_code
_entity_poly.pdbx_strand_id
1 'polypeptide(L)'
;MSQEKFDLDAALKNLNNTSAPQKRNGTIKKKNAVSIKPDYRYEACNDSFPCANCGKMITPEGAGTHHRNHCPYCLCSIHVDNEPGDRKSDCKGIMEPISIWVKDKGEWAIVHRCKKCGKLNTNRSAADDNPLLLMSIAVRPLASPPFPLHLLEDVIKK
;
A
#
# COMPACT_ATOMS: atom_id res chain seq x y z
N MET A 1 -48.34 44.96 29.83
CA MET A 1 -47.05 44.50 30.36
C MET A 1 -45.98 44.85 29.35
N SER A 2 -45.13 45.83 29.68
CA SER A 2 -44.20 46.51 28.80
C SER A 2 -43.02 45.61 28.41
N GLN A 3 -42.74 45.54 27.11
CA GLN A 3 -41.57 44.85 26.55
C GLN A 3 -40.30 45.64 26.89
N GLU A 4 -39.41 45.05 27.69
CA GLU A 4 -38.05 45.57 27.87
C GLU A 4 -37.27 45.38 26.58
N LYS A 5 -36.82 46.50 26.01
CA LYS A 5 -36.08 46.56 24.75
C LYS A 5 -34.62 46.17 25.05
N PHE A 6 -34.15 45.07 24.46
CA PHE A 6 -32.77 44.61 24.58
C PHE A 6 -31.82 45.66 23.97
N ASP A 7 -31.02 46.31 24.81
CA ASP A 7 -30.07 47.35 24.40
C ASP A 7 -28.81 46.72 23.80
N LEU A 8 -28.77 46.71 22.47
CA LEU A 8 -27.70 46.11 21.68
C LEU A 8 -26.35 46.82 21.88
N ASP A 9 -26.36 48.12 22.20
CA ASP A 9 -25.14 48.90 22.40
C ASP A 9 -24.47 48.60 23.76
N ALA A 10 -25.28 48.31 24.79
CA ALA A 10 -24.79 47.82 26.08
C ALA A 10 -24.16 46.42 25.95
N ALA A 11 -24.74 45.55 25.13
CA ALA A 11 -24.21 44.21 24.87
C ALA A 11 -22.88 44.27 24.08
N LEU A 12 -22.76 45.17 23.09
CA LEU A 12 -21.56 45.32 22.28
C LEU A 12 -20.38 45.92 23.04
N LYS A 13 -20.61 46.83 24.01
CA LYS A 13 -19.55 47.38 24.87
C LYS A 13 -18.91 46.32 25.79
N ASN A 14 -19.64 45.27 26.14
CA ASN A 14 -19.14 44.21 27.02
C ASN A 14 -18.28 43.15 26.30
N LEU A 15 -18.31 43.09 24.96
CA LEU A 15 -17.47 42.18 24.18
C LEU A 15 -16.00 42.62 24.11
N ASN A 16 -15.72 43.92 24.28
CA ASN A 16 -14.38 44.48 24.13
C ASN A 16 -13.60 44.64 25.45
N ASN A 17 -14.13 44.16 26.58
CA ASN A 17 -13.49 44.23 27.89
C ASN A 17 -13.04 42.86 28.41
N THR A 18 -12.45 42.04 27.53
CA THR A 18 -11.65 40.89 27.99
C THR A 18 -10.24 41.39 28.28
N SER A 19 -9.95 41.62 29.56
CA SER A 19 -8.59 41.81 30.06
C SER A 19 -7.67 40.73 29.47
N ALA A 20 -6.53 41.15 28.94
CA ALA A 20 -5.54 40.29 28.28
C ALA A 20 -5.28 39.00 29.10
N PRO A 21 -5.17 37.83 28.45
CA PRO A 21 -4.99 36.57 29.14
C PRO A 21 -3.68 36.59 29.93
N GLN A 22 -3.79 36.56 31.26
CA GLN A 22 -2.65 36.41 32.16
C GLN A 22 -1.94 35.08 31.86
N LYS A 23 -0.67 35.15 31.46
CA LYS A 23 0.19 33.97 31.28
C LYS A 23 0.33 33.23 32.62
N ARG A 24 -0.41 32.14 32.78
CA ARG A 24 -0.16 31.17 33.86
C ARG A 24 0.95 30.23 33.40
N ASN A 25 2.10 30.27 34.08
CA ASN A 25 3.17 29.30 33.90
C ASN A 25 2.75 27.96 34.54
N GLY A 26 1.95 27.20 33.81
CA GLY A 26 1.64 25.81 34.11
C GLY A 26 2.17 24.93 32.98
N THR A 27 2.97 23.92 33.31
CA THR A 27 3.39 22.88 32.37
C THR A 27 2.17 22.12 31.87
N ILE A 28 1.60 22.55 30.73
CA ILE A 28 0.60 21.77 29.99
C ILE A 28 1.36 20.55 29.44
N LYS A 29 1.19 19.38 30.09
CA LYS A 29 1.60 18.10 29.50
C LYS A 29 0.85 17.97 28.17
N LYS A 30 1.56 18.14 27.04
CA LYS A 30 1.04 17.83 25.70
C LYS A 30 0.47 16.41 25.75
N LYS A 31 -0.85 16.28 25.72
CA LYS A 31 -1.49 14.98 25.47
C LYS A 31 -1.02 14.56 24.08
N ASN A 32 -0.34 13.42 23.99
CA ASN A 32 0.09 12.86 22.71
C ASN A 32 -1.12 12.80 21.79
N ALA A 33 -1.04 13.47 20.64
CA ALA A 33 -2.06 13.37 19.61
C ALA A 33 -2.20 11.89 19.25
N VAL A 34 -3.41 11.35 19.34
CA VAL A 34 -3.69 9.98 18.91
C VAL A 34 -3.44 9.96 17.40
N SER A 35 -2.33 9.36 16.98
CA SER A 35 -2.02 9.09 15.58
C SER A 35 -3.06 8.10 15.08
N ILE A 36 -4.02 8.60 14.30
CA ILE A 36 -4.92 7.75 13.53
C ILE A 36 -4.06 7.17 12.41
N LYS A 37 -3.79 5.86 12.46
CA LYS A 37 -3.09 5.19 11.36
C LYS A 37 -4.03 5.15 10.14
N PRO A 38 -3.55 5.47 8.93
CA PRO A 38 -4.35 5.36 7.72
C PRO A 38 -4.78 3.91 7.49
N ASP A 39 -6.04 3.71 7.07
CA ASP A 39 -6.56 2.41 6.67
C ASP A 39 -6.30 2.20 5.17
N TYR A 40 -5.24 1.47 4.86
CA TYR A 40 -4.77 1.24 3.48
C TYR A 40 -5.69 0.35 2.65
N ARG A 41 -6.85 -0.07 3.18
CA ARG A 41 -7.94 -0.64 2.38
C ARG A 41 -8.71 0.43 1.60
N TYR A 42 -8.74 1.66 2.13
CA TYR A 42 -9.51 2.77 1.60
C TYR A 42 -8.62 3.94 1.16
N GLU A 43 -7.43 4.08 1.76
CA GLU A 43 -6.49 5.17 1.48
C GLU A 43 -5.18 4.66 0.84
N ALA A 44 -4.88 5.17 -0.35
CA ALA A 44 -3.63 4.90 -1.05
C ALA A 44 -2.41 5.42 -0.26
N CYS A 45 -1.34 4.63 -0.23
CA CYS A 45 -0.05 5.08 0.30
C CYS A 45 0.63 6.00 -0.72
N ASN A 46 0.66 7.30 -0.45
CA ASN A 46 1.31 8.30 -1.32
C ASN A 46 2.74 8.64 -0.89
N ASP A 47 3.26 7.96 0.12
CA ASP A 47 4.64 8.16 0.57
C ASP A 47 5.61 7.36 -0.30
N SER A 48 6.78 7.96 -0.56
CA SER A 48 7.90 7.25 -1.17
C SER A 48 8.66 6.45 -0.10
N PHE A 49 9.07 5.23 -0.42
CA PHE A 49 9.78 4.35 0.52
C PHE A 49 10.84 3.48 -0.16
N PRO A 50 11.92 3.09 0.53
CA PRO A 50 12.91 2.17 -0.01
C PRO A 50 12.35 0.73 -0.04
N CYS A 51 12.56 0.03 -1.14
CA CYS A 51 12.19 -1.39 -1.25
C CYS A 51 13.00 -2.25 -0.27
N ALA A 52 12.32 -3.05 0.56
CA ALA A 52 12.97 -3.97 1.50
C ALA A 52 13.82 -5.08 0.84
N ASN A 53 13.62 -5.35 -0.45
CA ASN A 53 14.38 -6.37 -1.20
C ASN A 53 15.56 -5.78 -1.97
N CYS A 54 15.34 -4.75 -2.80
CA CYS A 54 16.39 -4.22 -3.69
C CYS A 54 16.91 -2.82 -3.30
N GLY A 55 16.36 -2.19 -2.28
CA GLY A 55 16.78 -0.87 -1.79
C GLY A 55 16.39 0.33 -2.67
N LYS A 56 15.90 0.12 -3.90
CA LYS A 56 15.44 1.22 -4.77
C LYS A 56 14.28 1.98 -4.13
N MET A 57 14.31 3.30 -4.26
CA MET A 57 13.20 4.17 -3.84
C MET A 57 11.99 3.93 -4.75
N ILE A 58 10.87 3.60 -4.12
CA ILE A 58 9.57 3.42 -4.78
C ILE A 58 8.79 4.71 -4.58
N THR A 59 8.21 5.21 -5.67
CA THR A 59 7.30 6.34 -5.64
C THR A 59 5.89 5.86 -6.07
N PRO A 60 4.82 6.51 -5.57
CA PRO A 60 3.45 6.08 -5.86
C PRO A 60 3.03 6.41 -7.30
N GLU A 61 3.69 7.37 -7.96
CA GLU A 61 3.35 7.79 -9.32
C GLU A 61 3.57 6.66 -10.32
N GLY A 62 2.81 6.67 -11.42
CA GLY A 62 2.99 5.74 -12.54
C GLY A 62 2.40 4.34 -12.35
N ALA A 63 1.94 3.97 -11.14
CA ALA A 63 1.34 2.65 -10.90
C ALA A 63 0.10 2.38 -11.77
N GLY A 64 -0.68 3.42 -12.07
CA GLY A 64 -1.99 3.31 -12.72
C GLY A 64 -3.08 2.68 -11.83
N THR A 65 -2.77 2.41 -10.56
CA THR A 65 -3.69 1.89 -9.54
C THR A 65 -3.55 2.68 -8.24
N HIS A 66 -4.59 2.66 -7.40
CA HIS A 66 -4.57 3.32 -6.09
C HIS A 66 -3.70 2.57 -5.06
N HIS A 67 -3.49 1.27 -5.22
CA HIS A 67 -2.75 0.46 -4.25
C HIS A 67 -1.61 -0.29 -4.93
N ARG A 68 -0.38 0.05 -4.54
CA ARG A 68 0.84 -0.64 -4.94
C ARG A 68 1.30 -1.56 -3.82
N ASN A 69 1.36 -2.86 -4.11
CA ASN A 69 1.73 -3.89 -3.13
C ASN A 69 3.07 -4.57 -3.47
N HIS A 70 3.76 -4.16 -4.52
CA HIS A 70 5.08 -4.68 -4.90
C HIS A 70 5.98 -3.58 -5.49
N CYS A 71 7.28 -3.84 -5.52
CA CYS A 71 8.26 -2.95 -6.12
C CYS A 71 8.23 -3.03 -7.66
N PRO A 72 8.14 -1.94 -8.42
CA PRO A 72 8.14 -2.00 -9.89
C PRO A 72 9.47 -2.49 -10.47
N TYR A 73 10.57 -2.30 -9.74
CA TYR A 73 11.92 -2.62 -10.22
C TYR A 73 12.37 -4.06 -9.97
N CYS A 74 11.81 -4.74 -8.96
CA CYS A 74 12.18 -6.13 -8.63
C CYS A 74 10.98 -7.05 -8.44
N LEU A 75 9.77 -6.52 -8.54
CA LEU A 75 8.48 -7.20 -8.41
C LEU A 75 8.26 -7.91 -7.07
N CYS A 76 9.14 -7.74 -6.08
CA CYS A 76 8.97 -8.28 -4.74
C CYS A 76 7.93 -7.49 -3.95
N SER A 77 7.16 -8.21 -3.14
CA SER A 77 6.17 -7.68 -2.19
C SER A 77 6.63 -7.92 -0.74
N ILE A 78 5.86 -7.47 0.23
CA ILE A 78 6.06 -7.75 1.66
C ILE A 78 4.78 -8.38 2.20
N HIS A 79 4.92 -9.46 2.97
CA HIS A 79 3.79 -10.13 3.62
C HIS A 79 3.33 -9.31 4.83
N VAL A 80 2.55 -8.27 4.55
CA VAL A 80 1.93 -7.42 5.56
C VAL A 80 0.47 -7.78 5.81
N ASP A 81 -0.18 -8.53 4.92
CA ASP A 81 -1.62 -8.81 4.98
C ASP A 81 -1.95 -10.22 5.48
N ASN A 82 -2.86 -10.34 6.45
CA ASN A 82 -3.54 -11.61 6.75
C ASN A 82 -4.71 -11.79 5.78
N GLU A 83 -5.57 -10.77 5.71
CA GLU A 83 -6.56 -10.53 4.67
C GLU A 83 -6.13 -9.37 3.76
N PRO A 84 -6.50 -9.37 2.46
CA PRO A 84 -6.09 -8.32 1.53
C PRO A 84 -6.34 -6.90 2.06
N GLY A 85 -5.27 -6.11 2.17
CA GLY A 85 -5.30 -4.71 2.62
C GLY A 85 -5.36 -4.49 4.13
N ASP A 86 -5.50 -5.52 4.97
CA ASP A 86 -5.61 -5.34 6.42
C ASP A 86 -4.31 -4.91 7.11
N ARG A 87 -3.15 -5.17 6.48
CA ARG A 87 -1.81 -4.96 7.02
C ARG A 87 -1.58 -5.54 8.43
N LYS A 88 -2.27 -6.63 8.80
CA LYS A 88 -2.23 -7.26 10.14
C LYS A 88 -1.27 -8.44 10.27
N SER A 89 -0.54 -8.82 9.23
CA SER A 89 0.41 -9.94 9.28
C SER A 89 1.67 -9.60 10.07
N ASP A 90 1.94 -10.39 11.10
CA ASP A 90 3.19 -10.33 11.86
C ASP A 90 4.36 -10.98 11.11
N CYS A 91 4.12 -11.61 9.96
CA CYS A 91 5.17 -12.29 9.21
C CYS A 91 6.22 -11.30 8.71
N LYS A 92 5.76 -10.24 8.01
CA LYS A 92 6.58 -9.16 7.41
C LYS A 92 7.72 -9.67 6.51
N GLY A 93 7.61 -10.92 6.05
CA GLY A 93 8.60 -11.54 5.18
C GLY A 93 8.53 -11.00 3.76
N ILE A 94 9.68 -10.93 3.09
CA ILE A 94 9.74 -10.62 1.65
C ILE A 94 8.97 -11.70 0.89
N MET A 95 8.11 -11.27 -0.03
CA MET A 95 7.42 -12.16 -0.95
C MET A 95 8.03 -12.04 -2.35
N GLU A 96 8.62 -13.13 -2.82
CA GLU A 96 9.22 -13.19 -4.15
C GLU A 96 8.16 -13.46 -5.23
N PRO A 97 8.30 -12.86 -6.41
CA PRO A 97 7.45 -13.17 -7.56
C PRO A 97 7.86 -14.52 -8.15
N ILE A 98 6.95 -15.49 -8.15
CA ILE A 98 7.23 -16.87 -8.59
C ILE A 98 6.55 -17.25 -9.91
N SER A 99 5.45 -16.58 -10.27
CA SER A 99 4.70 -16.87 -11.49
C SER A 99 3.88 -15.67 -11.95
N ILE A 100 3.40 -15.71 -13.20
CA ILE A 100 2.41 -14.79 -13.76
C ILE A 100 1.12 -15.57 -14.00
N TRP A 101 -0.01 -14.98 -13.59
CA TRP A 101 -1.35 -15.48 -13.86
C TRP A 101 -2.09 -14.48 -14.76
N VAL A 102 -2.64 -14.97 -15.86
CA VAL A 102 -3.51 -14.20 -16.76
C VAL A 102 -4.97 -14.43 -16.34
N LYS A 103 -5.67 -13.36 -15.95
CA LYS A 103 -7.10 -13.38 -15.60
C LYS A 103 -7.98 -13.38 -16.85
N ASP A 104 -9.28 -13.64 -16.68
CA ASP A 104 -10.26 -13.79 -17.77
C ASP A 104 -10.30 -12.63 -18.78
N LYS A 105 -9.99 -11.40 -18.35
CA LYS A 105 -9.96 -10.20 -19.22
C LYS A 105 -8.56 -9.88 -19.79
N GLY A 106 -7.61 -10.81 -19.70
CA GLY A 106 -6.23 -10.59 -20.12
C GLY A 106 -5.38 -9.78 -19.14
N GLU A 107 -5.93 -9.38 -17.99
CA GLU A 107 -5.17 -8.69 -16.94
C GLU A 107 -4.17 -9.63 -16.28
N TRP A 108 -2.94 -9.16 -16.06
CA TRP A 108 -1.92 -9.98 -15.42
C TRP A 108 -1.90 -9.75 -13.91
N ALA A 109 -1.69 -10.84 -13.20
CA ALA A 109 -1.40 -10.85 -11.78
C ALA A 109 -0.07 -11.56 -11.54
N ILE A 110 0.73 -10.99 -10.66
CA ILE A 110 1.97 -11.57 -10.19
C ILE A 110 1.62 -12.47 -9.01
N VAL A 111 2.02 -13.73 -9.06
CA VAL A 111 1.92 -14.68 -7.95
C VAL A 111 3.15 -14.54 -7.09
N HIS A 112 2.95 -14.21 -5.83
CA HIS A 112 4.00 -14.03 -4.84
C HIS A 112 4.03 -15.17 -3.83
N ARG A 113 5.23 -15.60 -3.44
CA ARG A 113 5.46 -16.54 -2.34
C ARG A 113 6.24 -15.87 -1.22
N CYS A 114 5.72 -15.92 0.00
CA CYS A 114 6.46 -15.44 1.16
C CYS A 114 7.67 -16.35 1.44
N LYS A 115 8.89 -15.79 1.44
CA LYS A 115 10.12 -16.56 1.74
C LYS A 115 10.20 -17.07 3.18
N LYS A 116 9.42 -16.46 4.09
CA LYS A 116 9.44 -16.79 5.53
C LYS A 116 8.44 -17.87 5.91
N CYS A 117 7.20 -17.80 5.42
CA CYS A 117 6.13 -18.74 5.81
C CYS A 117 5.50 -19.52 4.64
N GLY A 118 5.93 -19.29 3.40
CA GLY A 118 5.42 -19.99 2.22
C GLY A 118 4.05 -19.55 1.71
N LYS A 119 3.31 -18.68 2.41
CA LYS A 119 1.99 -18.17 1.97
C LYS A 119 2.07 -17.60 0.56
N LEU A 120 1.08 -17.95 -0.26
CA LEU A 120 0.90 -17.41 -1.60
C LEU A 120 -0.08 -16.24 -1.57
N ASN A 121 0.21 -15.20 -2.34
CA ASN A 121 -0.72 -14.11 -2.60
C ASN A 121 -0.59 -13.66 -4.06
N THR A 122 -1.59 -12.95 -4.58
CA THR A 122 -1.57 -12.45 -5.95
C THR A 122 -1.81 -10.95 -5.98
N ASN A 123 -0.95 -10.22 -6.67
CA ASN A 123 -1.09 -8.78 -6.87
C ASN A 123 -1.27 -8.49 -8.36
N ARG A 124 -2.14 -7.55 -8.72
CA ARG A 124 -2.27 -7.09 -10.10
C ARG A 124 -0.96 -6.43 -10.57
N SER A 125 -0.53 -6.65 -11.81
CA SER A 125 0.58 -5.88 -12.39
C SER A 125 0.22 -4.41 -12.52
N ALA A 126 1.20 -3.52 -12.31
CA ALA A 126 1.09 -2.09 -12.43
C ALA A 126 1.61 -1.59 -13.79
N ALA A 127 1.24 -0.37 -14.19
CA ALA A 127 1.62 0.18 -15.50
C ALA A 127 3.12 0.47 -15.63
N ASP A 128 3.81 0.71 -14.50
CA ASP A 128 5.24 1.00 -14.44
C ASP A 128 6.11 -0.19 -14.02
N ASP A 129 5.52 -1.39 -13.93
CA ASP A 129 6.28 -2.60 -13.64
C ASP A 129 7.31 -2.86 -14.75
N ASN A 130 8.49 -3.34 -14.38
CA ASN A 130 9.53 -3.70 -15.35
C ASN A 130 9.03 -4.83 -16.28
N PRO A 131 8.79 -4.56 -17.58
CA PRO A 131 8.17 -5.52 -18.48
C PRO A 131 9.08 -6.72 -18.76
N LEU A 132 10.40 -6.51 -18.74
CA LEU A 132 11.38 -7.60 -18.94
C LEU A 132 11.36 -8.57 -17.75
N LEU A 133 11.21 -8.06 -16.52
CA LEU A 133 11.09 -8.93 -15.35
C LEU A 133 9.78 -9.71 -15.36
N LEU A 134 8.65 -9.06 -15.66
CA LEU A 134 7.36 -9.74 -15.82
C LEU A 134 7.48 -10.89 -16.82
N MET A 135 8.11 -10.62 -17.96
CA MET A 135 8.27 -11.61 -19.02
C MET A 135 9.20 -12.74 -18.64
N SER A 136 10.32 -12.43 -17.98
CA SER A 136 11.26 -13.45 -17.48
C SER A 136 10.59 -14.44 -16.52
N ILE A 137 9.62 -13.98 -15.72
CA ILE A 137 8.84 -14.84 -14.81
C ILE A 137 7.85 -15.68 -15.62
N ALA A 138 7.11 -15.06 -16.55
CA ALA A 138 6.10 -15.74 -17.36
C ALA A 138 6.68 -16.89 -18.18
N VAL A 139 7.87 -16.72 -18.77
CA VAL A 139 8.50 -17.72 -19.64
C VAL A 139 9.36 -18.74 -18.90
N ARG A 140 9.54 -18.61 -17.58
CA ARG A 140 10.42 -19.48 -16.79
C ARG A 140 10.13 -20.98 -16.96
N PRO A 141 8.87 -21.46 -16.97
CA PRO A 141 8.59 -22.88 -17.21
C PRO A 141 9.05 -23.38 -18.59
N LEU A 142 9.07 -22.52 -19.60
CA LEU A 142 9.54 -22.85 -20.95
C LEU A 142 11.07 -22.82 -21.05
N ALA A 143 11.70 -21.86 -20.36
CA ALA A 143 13.15 -21.71 -20.34
C ALA A 143 13.86 -22.75 -19.47
N SER A 144 13.17 -23.37 -18.51
CA SER A 144 13.73 -24.38 -17.59
C SER A 144 12.69 -25.45 -17.27
N PRO A 145 12.31 -26.29 -18.25
CA PRO A 145 11.31 -27.32 -18.07
C PRO A 145 11.81 -28.42 -17.11
N PRO A 146 10.92 -29.11 -16.38
CA PRO A 146 11.29 -30.14 -15.41
C PRO A 146 11.78 -31.45 -16.06
N PHE A 147 11.78 -31.53 -17.39
CA PHE A 147 12.26 -32.66 -18.17
C PHE A 147 12.82 -32.16 -19.52
N PRO A 148 13.69 -32.93 -20.19
CA PRO A 148 14.18 -32.56 -21.51
C PRO A 148 13.05 -32.59 -22.56
N LEU A 149 12.81 -31.49 -23.27
CA LEU A 149 11.72 -31.38 -24.25
C LEU A 149 11.88 -32.32 -25.45
N HIS A 150 13.10 -32.69 -25.82
CA HIS A 150 13.36 -33.62 -26.93
C HIS A 150 12.76 -35.02 -26.69
N LEU A 151 12.47 -35.38 -25.44
CA LEU A 151 11.83 -36.66 -25.11
C LEU A 151 10.32 -36.67 -25.38
N LEU A 152 9.71 -35.52 -25.71
CA LEU A 152 8.28 -35.42 -26.05
C LEU A 152 7.97 -35.75 -27.52
N GLU A 153 8.97 -35.92 -28.38
CA GLU A 153 8.77 -36.15 -29.82
C GLU A 153 7.86 -37.36 -30.10
N ASP A 154 8.03 -38.44 -29.36
CA ASP A 154 7.26 -39.68 -29.56
C ASP A 154 5.83 -39.58 -29.01
N VAL A 155 5.56 -38.63 -28.12
CA VAL A 155 4.23 -38.38 -27.54
C VAL A 155 3.37 -37.53 -28.48
N ILE A 156 3.99 -36.58 -29.21
CA ILE A 156 3.29 -35.67 -30.13
C ILE A 156 2.96 -36.35 -31.47
N LYS A 157 3.72 -37.39 -31.87
CA LYS A 157 3.54 -38.10 -33.15
C LYS A 157 2.43 -39.16 -33.15
N LYS A 158 1.72 -39.38 -32.03
CA LYS A 158 0.56 -40.28 -31.92
C LYS A 158 -0.74 -39.51 -32.05
#